data_AF-F0Y238-F1
#
_entry.id   AF-F0Y238-F1
#
_cell.length_a   1.000
_cell.length_b   1.000
_cell.length_c   1.000
_cell.angle_alpha   90.00
_cell.angle_beta   90.00
_cell.angle_gamma   90.00
#
_symmetry.space_group_name_H-M   'P 1'
#
loop_
_entity.id
_entity.type
_entity.pdbx_description
1 polymer ?
#
loop_
_entity_poly.entity_id
_entity_poly.type
_entity_poly.pdbx_seq_one_letter_code
_entity_poly.pdbx_strand_id
1 'polypeptide(L)'
;MVVSVNVTYYCNAGTQFMTLKPCAERVVATVLANFEFHYYQGHVTPQKEITTCDFADGFVAANDFSDPTFAWSEWTAQGSSHYVPTLDTHLKLWGSSGVSYLGRRYTDADGAVVYSARVVVPGSGHVVELVTGNVSSANAGTFAAYGAGECGGANELATTIAEMDDAWTAQGGTLVNLFGLPDLLPLRITQPSTDAAAIPEFLEAHSDQHLGASTFSHETDAESCTWTRSLLNIDATLAGWAMEVVSIHNRRAAKRGYNVSFFASYVTEAQDELIACNTGYARYVDNHIGVSLGGPDSLSLDANAESLCRNDVGFHNGNDSYDWGSNWCRGASGLGVEFQGNFDWTFFHPELVDPLDYCAKLGSGDSMDFCPYNMTAIKASSPETWWEENWMLVAVLAAVAVFCCCAAGVLAYCCGWCACCGGDAAAAGYARL
;
A
#
# COMPACT_ATOMS: atom_id res chain seq x y z
N MET A 1 14.90 4.68 -4.38
CA MET A 1 13.87 4.50 -3.34
C MET A 1 14.46 4.84 -1.98
N VAL A 2 13.71 5.49 -1.12
CA VAL A 2 14.04 5.75 0.29
C VAL A 2 12.95 5.11 1.14
N VAL A 3 13.32 4.38 2.19
CA VAL A 3 12.36 3.85 3.17
C VAL A 3 12.64 4.51 4.51
N SER A 4 11.63 5.14 5.08
CA SER A 4 11.67 5.70 6.43
C SER A 4 10.62 5.01 7.29
N VAL A 5 10.96 4.77 8.55
CA VAL A 5 10.04 4.19 9.54
C VAL A 5 9.88 5.21 10.65
N ASN A 6 8.65 5.72 10.77
CA ASN A 6 8.26 6.66 11.81
C ASN A 6 7.40 5.91 12.83
N VAL A 7 7.85 5.85 14.08
CA VAL A 7 7.12 5.20 15.18
C VAL A 7 6.74 6.23 16.22
N THR A 8 5.46 6.28 16.59
CA THR A 8 4.94 7.21 17.60
C THR A 8 4.57 6.45 18.87
N TYR A 9 5.10 6.91 20.01
CA TYR A 9 4.93 6.27 21.33
C TYR A 9 4.15 7.17 22.29
N TYR A 10 3.29 6.58 23.12
CA TYR A 10 2.63 7.29 24.23
C TYR A 10 3.01 6.68 25.59
N CYS A 11 3.10 7.54 26.60
CA CYS A 11 3.29 7.15 27.99
C CYS A 11 1.97 6.66 28.58
N ASN A 12 1.95 5.44 29.13
CA ASN A 12 0.81 5.00 29.94
C ASN A 12 0.91 5.66 31.31
N ALA A 13 -0.02 6.57 31.63
CA ALA A 13 -0.02 7.29 32.90
C ALA A 13 -0.32 6.31 34.05
N GLY A 14 0.64 6.09 34.96
CA GLY A 14 0.36 5.49 36.27
C GLY A 14 1.21 4.31 36.75
N THR A 15 2.28 3.90 36.06
CA THR A 15 3.20 2.87 36.60
C THR A 15 4.66 3.31 36.56
N GLN A 16 5.37 3.15 37.69
CA GLN A 16 6.77 3.57 37.89
C GLN A 16 7.81 2.76 37.07
N PHE A 17 7.36 1.81 36.25
CA PHE A 17 8.19 1.02 35.34
C PHE A 17 7.55 1.07 33.94
N MET A 18 7.89 2.10 33.17
CA MET A 18 7.22 2.41 31.91
C MET A 18 7.65 1.44 30.80
N THR A 19 6.73 0.60 30.33
CA THR A 19 6.83 0.00 29.00
C THR A 19 6.15 0.96 28.03
N LEU A 20 6.92 1.65 27.19
CA LEU A 20 6.39 2.40 26.06
C LEU A 20 5.75 1.40 25.10
N LYS A 21 4.46 1.56 24.82
CA LYS A 21 3.81 0.86 23.71
C LYS A 21 3.59 1.86 22.57
N PRO A 22 3.92 1.48 21.32
CA PRO A 22 3.53 2.30 20.19
C PRO A 22 2.00 2.36 20.14
N CYS A 23 1.47 3.55 20.00
CA CYS A 23 0.04 3.78 19.73
C CYS A 23 -0.23 3.80 18.23
N ALA A 24 0.80 4.15 17.45
CA ALA A 24 0.77 4.09 16.02
C ALA A 24 2.17 3.95 15.41
N GLU A 25 2.24 3.31 14.25
CA GLU A 25 3.45 3.06 13.47
C GLU A 25 3.18 3.42 12.01
N ARG A 26 4.14 4.05 11.33
CA ARG A 26 4.04 4.41 9.92
C ARG A 26 5.34 4.06 9.21
N VAL A 27 5.25 3.21 8.20
CA VAL A 27 6.34 3.00 7.24
C VAL A 27 6.02 3.83 6.01
N VAL A 28 6.97 4.67 5.60
CA VAL A 28 6.91 5.43 4.35
C VAL A 28 7.95 4.88 3.40
N ALA A 29 7.52 4.49 2.21
CA ALA A 29 8.42 4.15 1.11
C ALA A 29 8.25 5.18 -0.01
N THR A 30 9.31 5.92 -0.30
CA THR A 30 9.35 6.96 -1.33
C THR A 30 10.08 6.44 -2.57
N VAL A 31 9.42 6.49 -3.72
CA VAL A 31 9.95 6.08 -5.03
C VAL A 31 10.28 7.31 -5.89
N LEU A 32 10.51 7.13 -7.21
CA LEU A 32 10.78 8.27 -8.08
C LEU A 32 9.65 9.28 -8.03
N ALA A 33 10.03 10.53 -8.32
CA ALA A 33 9.15 11.69 -8.28
C ALA A 33 8.45 11.92 -6.93
N ASN A 34 9.10 11.50 -5.84
CA ASN A 34 8.61 11.66 -4.46
C ASN A 34 7.24 11.03 -4.21
N PHE A 35 6.83 10.05 -5.02
CA PHE A 35 5.61 9.29 -4.72
C PHE A 35 5.84 8.45 -3.47
N GLU A 36 4.90 8.50 -2.53
CA GLU A 36 5.01 7.84 -1.24
C GLU A 36 3.95 6.75 -1.06
N PHE A 37 4.38 5.60 -0.55
CA PHE A 37 3.51 4.59 0.05
C PHE A 37 3.52 4.75 1.55
N HIS A 38 2.35 4.85 2.15
CA HIS A 38 2.22 4.88 3.60
C HIS A 38 1.59 3.58 4.08
N TYR A 39 2.37 2.76 4.78
CA TYR A 39 1.86 1.61 5.51
C TYR A 39 1.73 2.03 6.97
N TYR A 40 0.51 2.38 7.33
CA TYR A 40 0.20 2.89 8.65
C TYR A 40 -0.45 1.80 9.49
N GLN A 41 -0.15 1.75 10.79
CA GLN A 41 -0.72 0.86 11.81
C GLN A 41 -1.09 1.68 13.05
N GLY A 42 -2.38 1.84 13.31
CA GLY A 42 -2.92 2.54 14.48
C GLY A 42 -3.53 1.52 15.45
N HIS A 43 -3.23 1.66 16.74
CA HIS A 43 -3.68 0.73 17.79
C HIS A 43 -4.80 1.31 18.67
N VAL A 44 -5.10 2.59 18.50
CA VAL A 44 -6.08 3.32 19.32
C VAL A 44 -7.27 3.83 18.52
N THR A 45 -7.13 3.94 17.20
CA THR A 45 -8.16 4.43 16.31
C THR A 45 -9.35 3.47 16.29
N PRO A 46 -10.59 3.97 16.38
CA PRO A 46 -11.80 3.16 16.28
C PRO A 46 -11.87 2.34 15.00
N GLN A 47 -12.34 1.12 15.16
CA GLN A 47 -12.71 0.19 14.10
C GLN A 47 -13.92 -0.61 14.58
N LYS A 48 -14.68 -1.18 13.63
CA LYS A 48 -15.82 -2.06 13.92
C LYS A 48 -15.35 -3.49 14.23
N GLU A 49 -16.27 -4.45 14.28
CA GLU A 49 -16.03 -5.86 14.61
C GLU A 49 -14.94 -6.52 13.76
N ILE A 50 -15.04 -6.41 12.43
CA ILE A 50 -14.01 -6.79 11.47
C ILE A 50 -12.97 -5.68 11.40
N THR A 51 -11.76 -5.98 11.85
CA THR A 51 -10.66 -5.03 11.93
C THR A 51 -9.98 -4.83 10.58
N THR A 52 -9.14 -3.79 10.48
CA THR A 52 -8.28 -3.63 9.29
C THR A 52 -7.28 -4.78 9.11
N CYS A 53 -6.86 -5.42 10.21
CA CYS A 53 -6.00 -6.60 10.17
C CYS A 53 -6.74 -7.82 9.59
N ASP A 54 -8.01 -8.03 9.96
CA ASP A 54 -8.81 -9.14 9.41
C ASP A 54 -8.98 -9.01 7.88
N PHE A 55 -9.17 -7.78 7.38
CA PHE A 55 -9.21 -7.54 5.93
C PHE A 55 -7.84 -7.78 5.28
N ALA A 56 -6.76 -7.26 5.85
CA ALA A 56 -5.41 -7.46 5.34
C ALA A 56 -5.04 -8.95 5.26
N ASP A 57 -5.31 -9.73 6.30
CA ASP A 57 -5.10 -11.18 6.31
C ASP A 57 -5.93 -11.88 5.22
N GLY A 58 -7.18 -11.46 5.05
CA GLY A 58 -8.05 -11.94 3.97
C GLY A 58 -7.49 -11.64 2.57
N PHE A 59 -6.94 -10.45 2.36
CA PHE A 59 -6.35 -10.03 1.09
C PHE A 59 -5.04 -10.75 0.80
N VAL A 60 -4.18 -10.92 1.81
CA VAL A 60 -2.96 -11.73 1.70
C VAL A 60 -3.30 -13.16 1.30
N ALA A 61 -4.27 -13.78 1.98
CA ALA A 61 -4.71 -15.14 1.67
C ALA A 61 -5.35 -15.24 0.27
N ALA A 62 -6.09 -14.23 -0.17
CA ALA A 62 -6.67 -14.19 -1.51
C ALA A 62 -5.60 -14.11 -2.61
N ASN A 63 -4.44 -13.54 -2.29
CA ASN A 63 -3.32 -13.33 -3.20
C ASN A 63 -2.12 -14.26 -2.95
N ASP A 64 -2.34 -15.48 -2.45
CA ASP A 64 -1.27 -16.49 -2.33
C ASP A 64 -0.80 -16.96 -3.71
N PHE A 65 0.22 -16.29 -4.24
CA PHE A 65 0.83 -16.61 -5.54
C PHE A 65 1.70 -17.88 -5.52
N SER A 66 1.94 -18.47 -4.35
CA SER A 66 2.64 -19.75 -4.23
C SER A 66 1.72 -20.95 -4.46
N ASP A 67 0.40 -20.74 -4.31
CA ASP A 67 -0.63 -21.76 -4.51
C ASP A 67 -0.71 -22.17 -5.99
N PRO A 68 -0.43 -23.44 -6.37
CA PRO A 68 -0.57 -23.90 -7.75
C PRO A 68 -2.02 -23.91 -8.25
N THR A 69 -2.99 -23.77 -7.33
CA THR A 69 -4.42 -23.61 -7.62
C THR A 69 -4.88 -22.16 -7.52
N PHE A 70 -3.94 -21.21 -7.46
CA PHE A 70 -4.23 -19.78 -7.47
C PHE A 70 -5.22 -19.44 -8.60
N ALA A 71 -6.25 -18.71 -8.22
CA ALA A 71 -7.25 -18.18 -9.13
C ALA A 71 -7.41 -16.69 -8.83
N TRP A 72 -7.35 -15.87 -9.88
CA TRP A 72 -7.42 -14.43 -9.79
C TRP A 72 -8.67 -14.00 -9.01
N SER A 73 -8.47 -13.28 -7.91
CA SER A 73 -9.56 -12.71 -7.13
C SER A 73 -9.74 -11.23 -7.45
N GLU A 74 -10.86 -10.63 -7.04
CA GLU A 74 -11.05 -9.18 -7.20
C GLU A 74 -9.92 -8.40 -6.49
N TRP A 75 -9.43 -8.90 -5.35
CA TRP A 75 -8.35 -8.29 -4.57
C TRP A 75 -6.97 -8.38 -5.22
N THR A 76 -6.79 -9.21 -6.26
CA THR A 76 -5.54 -9.22 -7.03
C THR A 76 -5.35 -7.93 -7.84
N ALA A 77 -6.44 -7.16 -8.02
CA ALA A 77 -6.40 -5.83 -8.62
C ALA A 77 -6.07 -4.70 -7.61
N GLN A 78 -6.19 -4.92 -6.30
CA GLN A 78 -5.92 -3.86 -5.30
C GLN A 78 -4.40 -3.64 -5.18
N GLY A 79 -3.89 -2.58 -5.81
CA GLY A 79 -2.46 -2.46 -5.96
C GLY A 79 -1.95 -1.16 -6.57
N SER A 80 -0.63 -1.09 -6.67
CA SER A 80 0.08 -0.06 -7.42
C SER A 80 1.04 -0.69 -8.43
N SER A 81 1.12 -0.08 -9.62
CA SER A 81 1.99 -0.51 -10.70
C SER A 81 3.16 0.45 -10.86
N HIS A 82 4.35 -0.10 -11.09
CA HIS A 82 5.58 0.66 -11.26
C HIS A 82 6.37 0.15 -12.45
N TYR A 83 7.03 1.07 -13.16
CA TYR A 83 8.00 0.72 -14.18
C TYR A 83 9.40 0.54 -13.59
N VAL A 84 10.10 -0.47 -14.10
CA VAL A 84 11.55 -0.68 -13.91
C VAL A 84 12.22 -1.03 -15.24
N PRO A 85 13.47 -0.58 -15.50
CA PRO A 85 14.20 -0.92 -16.72
C PRO A 85 14.50 -2.41 -16.91
N THR A 86 14.46 -3.19 -15.82
CA THR A 86 14.57 -4.66 -15.86
C THR A 86 14.02 -5.29 -14.57
N LEU A 87 13.42 -6.48 -14.68
CA LEU A 87 12.96 -7.26 -13.53
C LEU A 87 14.01 -8.23 -12.97
N ASP A 88 15.11 -8.51 -13.67
CA ASP A 88 15.98 -9.64 -13.32
C ASP A 88 16.57 -9.54 -11.89
N THR A 89 16.92 -8.33 -11.44
CA THR A 89 17.42 -8.11 -10.07
C THR A 89 16.34 -8.38 -9.03
N HIS A 90 15.11 -7.94 -9.27
CA HIS A 90 13.95 -8.18 -8.40
C HIS A 90 13.61 -9.68 -8.35
N LEU A 91 13.51 -10.35 -9.50
CA LEU A 91 13.21 -11.78 -9.58
C LEU A 91 14.26 -12.63 -8.86
N LYS A 92 15.55 -12.29 -9.01
CA LYS A 92 16.63 -12.96 -8.29
C LYS A 92 16.48 -12.80 -6.78
N LEU A 93 16.21 -11.58 -6.33
CA LEU A 93 16.03 -11.27 -4.91
C LEU A 93 14.83 -11.99 -4.31
N TRP A 94 13.68 -11.95 -4.98
CA TRP A 94 12.46 -12.64 -4.55
C TRP A 94 12.67 -14.15 -4.50
N GLY A 95 13.29 -14.73 -5.54
CA GLY A 95 13.63 -16.14 -5.57
C GLY A 95 14.55 -16.57 -4.43
N SER A 96 15.58 -15.78 -4.10
CA SER A 96 16.47 -16.06 -2.97
C SER A 96 15.82 -15.87 -1.59
N SER A 97 14.74 -15.09 -1.54
CA SER A 97 14.03 -14.74 -0.30
C SER A 97 12.75 -15.55 -0.09
N GLY A 98 12.43 -16.47 -1.00
CA GLY A 98 11.18 -17.26 -0.95
C GLY A 98 9.91 -16.43 -1.20
N VAL A 99 10.03 -15.26 -1.83
CA VAL A 99 8.87 -14.43 -2.20
C VAL A 99 8.31 -14.95 -3.53
N SER A 100 7.08 -15.46 -3.50
CA SER A 100 6.35 -15.85 -4.71
C SER A 100 5.80 -14.63 -5.44
N TYR A 101 5.77 -14.69 -6.77
CA TYR A 101 5.23 -13.64 -7.62
C TYR A 101 4.30 -14.23 -8.70
N LEU A 102 3.35 -13.42 -9.14
CA LEU A 102 2.49 -13.73 -10.27
C LEU A 102 3.04 -13.05 -11.55
N GLY A 103 3.55 -13.85 -12.50
CA GLY A 103 4.07 -13.35 -13.76
C GLY A 103 3.02 -13.29 -14.87
N ARG A 104 2.81 -12.11 -15.46
CA ARG A 104 1.93 -11.87 -16.62
C ARG A 104 2.66 -11.15 -17.74
N ARG A 105 2.21 -11.34 -18.98
CA ARG A 105 2.71 -10.61 -20.14
C ARG A 105 1.61 -10.23 -21.10
N TYR A 106 1.80 -9.11 -21.78
CA TYR A 106 0.93 -8.60 -22.82
C TYR A 106 1.76 -7.81 -23.84
N THR A 107 1.09 -7.20 -24.82
CA THR A 107 1.72 -6.36 -25.83
C THR A 107 1.20 -4.94 -25.70
N ASP A 108 2.08 -3.95 -25.64
CA ASP A 108 1.66 -2.54 -25.60
C ASP A 108 1.19 -2.04 -26.99
N ALA A 109 0.80 -0.76 -27.06
CA ALA A 109 0.29 -0.16 -28.29
C ALA A 109 1.32 -0.11 -29.44
N ASP A 110 2.62 -0.15 -29.14
CA ASP A 110 3.71 -0.14 -30.12
C ASP A 110 4.17 -1.55 -30.53
N GLY A 111 3.54 -2.60 -29.98
CA GLY A 111 3.89 -3.99 -30.27
C GLY A 111 5.02 -4.54 -29.40
N ALA A 112 5.49 -3.80 -28.39
CA ALA A 112 6.51 -4.28 -27.46
C ALA A 112 5.88 -5.22 -26.42
N VAL A 113 6.61 -6.27 -26.04
CA VAL A 113 6.18 -7.18 -24.98
C VAL A 113 6.38 -6.51 -23.64
N VAL A 114 5.32 -6.44 -22.85
CA VAL A 114 5.38 -5.99 -21.46
C VAL A 114 5.33 -7.21 -20.56
N TYR A 115 6.26 -7.29 -19.61
CA TYR A 115 6.28 -8.26 -18.52
C TYR A 115 5.81 -7.56 -17.25
N SER A 116 4.85 -8.16 -16.56
CA SER A 116 4.31 -7.73 -15.26
C SER A 116 4.60 -8.81 -14.23
N ALA A 117 5.25 -8.45 -13.12
CA ALA A 117 5.44 -9.31 -11.98
C ALA A 117 4.77 -8.69 -10.76
N ARG A 118 3.83 -9.43 -10.15
CA ARG A 118 3.08 -8.98 -8.98
C ARG A 118 3.52 -9.72 -7.73
N VAL A 119 3.67 -8.99 -6.65
CA VAL A 119 3.97 -9.52 -5.31
C VAL A 119 3.00 -8.91 -4.31
N VAL A 120 2.67 -9.66 -3.28
CA VAL A 120 1.80 -9.20 -2.19
C VAL A 120 2.67 -8.68 -1.08
N VAL A 121 2.32 -7.50 -0.57
CA VAL A 121 2.90 -6.95 0.64
C VAL A 121 2.27 -7.65 1.86
N PRO A 122 3.05 -8.38 2.67
CA PRO A 122 2.53 -8.99 3.88
C PRO A 122 1.96 -7.95 4.85
N GLY A 123 0.97 -8.33 5.64
CA GLY A 123 0.34 -7.46 6.64
C GLY A 123 -0.59 -6.36 6.10
N SER A 124 -0.62 -6.13 4.78
CA SER A 124 -1.60 -5.22 4.14
C SER A 124 -2.43 -5.89 3.05
N GLY A 125 -1.88 -6.91 2.38
CA GLY A 125 -2.51 -7.52 1.21
C GLY A 125 -2.44 -6.65 -0.05
N HIS A 126 -1.81 -5.48 0.03
CA HIS A 126 -1.55 -4.59 -1.09
C HIS A 126 -0.68 -5.29 -2.13
N VAL A 127 -1.08 -5.25 -3.40
CA VAL A 127 -0.32 -5.84 -4.50
C VAL A 127 0.59 -4.78 -5.13
N VAL A 128 1.89 -5.06 -5.16
CA VAL A 128 2.85 -4.26 -5.92
C VAL A 128 3.12 -4.96 -7.24
N GLU A 129 2.83 -4.29 -8.35
CA GLU A 129 3.13 -4.72 -9.71
C GLU A 129 4.36 -3.99 -10.22
N LEU A 130 5.35 -4.74 -10.69
CA LEU A 130 6.50 -4.21 -11.43
C LEU A 130 6.36 -4.59 -12.91
N VAL A 131 6.42 -3.59 -13.79
CA VAL A 131 6.36 -3.79 -15.24
C VAL A 131 7.68 -3.42 -15.91
N THR A 132 8.01 -4.12 -17.00
CA THR A 132 9.20 -3.85 -17.80
C THR A 132 9.05 -4.38 -19.22
N GLY A 133 9.81 -3.83 -20.17
CA GLY A 133 10.02 -4.44 -21.48
C GLY A 133 11.15 -5.48 -21.49
N ASN A 134 11.92 -5.61 -20.41
CA ASN A 134 13.18 -6.33 -20.39
C ASN A 134 13.29 -7.36 -19.25
N VAL A 135 13.27 -8.63 -19.64
CA VAL A 135 13.50 -9.79 -18.76
C VAL A 135 14.47 -10.74 -19.46
N SER A 136 15.43 -11.30 -18.72
CA SER A 136 16.35 -12.29 -19.29
C SER A 136 15.61 -13.50 -19.85
N SER A 137 16.19 -14.14 -20.87
CA SER A 137 15.61 -15.33 -21.50
C SER A 137 15.41 -16.50 -20.53
N ALA A 138 16.18 -16.55 -19.44
CA ALA A 138 16.01 -17.53 -18.37
C ALA A 138 14.70 -17.34 -17.59
N ASN A 139 14.23 -16.10 -17.45
CA ASN A 139 13.04 -15.74 -16.69
C ASN A 139 11.80 -15.52 -17.57
N ALA A 140 11.96 -15.20 -18.86
CA ALA A 140 10.84 -14.89 -19.75
C ALA A 140 9.77 -16.01 -19.81
N GLY A 141 10.18 -17.27 -19.65
CA GLY A 141 9.27 -18.43 -19.62
C GLY A 141 8.34 -18.50 -18.41
N THR A 142 8.57 -17.71 -17.35
CA THR A 142 7.71 -17.68 -16.16
C THR A 142 6.50 -16.76 -16.30
N PHE A 143 6.38 -16.03 -17.41
CA PHE A 143 5.33 -15.05 -17.64
C PHE A 143 4.29 -15.58 -18.64
N ALA A 144 3.06 -15.74 -18.17
CA ALA A 144 1.94 -16.18 -18.99
C ALA A 144 1.14 -14.98 -19.52
N ALA A 145 0.37 -15.16 -20.61
CA ALA A 145 -0.63 -14.17 -20.97
C ALA A 145 -1.71 -14.09 -19.86
N TYR A 146 -2.43 -12.97 -19.79
CA TYR A 146 -3.60 -12.89 -18.93
C TYR A 146 -4.64 -13.96 -19.31
N GLY A 147 -5.14 -14.65 -18.29
CA GLY A 147 -6.15 -15.69 -18.42
C GLY A 147 -7.58 -15.12 -18.53
N ALA A 148 -8.52 -15.99 -18.90
CA ALA A 148 -9.94 -15.65 -18.82
C ALA A 148 -10.34 -15.34 -17.37
N GLY A 149 -11.05 -14.24 -17.14
CA GLY A 149 -11.48 -13.82 -15.81
C GLY A 149 -10.44 -13.01 -15.02
N GLU A 150 -9.25 -12.75 -15.58
CA GLU A 150 -8.24 -11.87 -14.94
C GLU A 150 -8.44 -10.39 -15.30
N CYS A 151 -9.36 -10.10 -16.22
CA CYS A 151 -9.58 -8.76 -16.76
C CYS A 151 -8.32 -8.16 -17.38
N GLY A 152 -7.73 -8.85 -18.37
CA GLY A 152 -6.47 -8.47 -18.99
C GLY A 152 -6.47 -7.01 -19.46
N GLY A 153 -7.52 -6.60 -20.16
CA GLY A 153 -7.65 -5.23 -20.69
C GLY A 153 -7.61 -4.13 -19.61
N ALA A 154 -8.08 -4.38 -18.39
CA ALA A 154 -7.97 -3.40 -17.29
C ALA A 154 -6.56 -3.36 -16.67
N ASN A 155 -5.83 -4.47 -16.72
CA ASN A 155 -4.48 -4.59 -16.18
C ASN A 155 -3.38 -4.17 -17.18
N GLU A 156 -3.68 -4.11 -18.47
CA GLU A 156 -2.81 -3.49 -19.46
C GLU A 156 -2.66 -1.99 -19.18
N LEU A 157 -1.44 -1.46 -19.34
CA LEU A 157 -1.15 -0.03 -19.21
C LEU A 157 -1.46 0.68 -20.53
N ALA A 158 -1.93 1.94 -20.47
CA ALA A 158 -2.09 2.73 -21.69
C ALA A 158 -0.75 3.26 -22.23
N THR A 159 0.22 3.48 -21.35
CA THR A 159 1.56 3.97 -21.67
C THR A 159 2.47 2.88 -22.23
N THR A 160 3.25 3.18 -23.27
CA THR A 160 4.16 2.21 -23.89
C THR A 160 5.46 2.04 -23.11
N ILE A 161 6.21 0.96 -23.39
CA ILE A 161 7.54 0.75 -22.78
C ILE A 161 8.47 1.94 -23.04
N ALA A 162 8.46 2.47 -24.26
CA ALA A 162 9.34 3.57 -24.64
C ALA A 162 9.03 4.85 -23.84
N GLU A 163 7.74 5.18 -23.68
CA GLU A 163 7.30 6.33 -22.88
C GLU A 163 7.67 6.17 -21.40
N MET A 164 7.54 4.96 -20.84
CA MET A 164 7.93 4.67 -19.46
C MET A 164 9.46 4.76 -19.25
N ASP A 165 10.26 4.30 -20.21
CA ASP A 165 11.73 4.42 -20.19
C ASP A 165 12.19 5.88 -20.21
N ASP A 166 11.58 6.68 -21.09
CA ASP A 166 11.87 8.11 -21.21
C ASP A 166 11.51 8.84 -19.92
N ALA A 167 10.34 8.56 -19.34
CA ALA A 167 9.90 9.14 -18.07
C ALA A 167 10.79 8.73 -16.89
N TRP A 168 11.17 7.45 -16.79
CA TRP A 168 12.06 6.95 -15.75
C TRP A 168 13.43 7.65 -15.82
N THR A 169 13.95 7.83 -17.03
CA THR A 169 15.21 8.55 -17.26
C THR A 169 15.08 10.04 -16.92
N ALA A 170 13.98 10.69 -17.32
CA ALA A 170 13.71 12.09 -17.04
C ALA A 170 13.60 12.39 -15.53
N GLN A 171 13.10 11.43 -14.75
CA GLN A 171 13.02 11.49 -13.29
C GLN A 171 14.35 11.14 -12.58
N GLY A 172 15.43 10.91 -13.33
CA GLY A 172 16.76 10.63 -12.77
C GLY A 172 16.89 9.23 -12.17
N GLY A 173 16.13 8.26 -12.67
CA GLY A 173 16.18 6.88 -12.21
C GLY A 173 17.57 6.26 -12.25
N THR A 174 17.88 5.40 -11.29
CA THR A 174 19.13 4.64 -11.23
C THR A 174 18.87 3.14 -11.26
N LEU A 175 19.73 2.37 -11.95
CA LEU A 175 19.61 0.90 -12.02
C LEU A 175 19.95 0.20 -10.69
N VAL A 176 20.63 0.91 -9.79
CA VAL A 176 21.13 0.39 -8.53
C VAL A 176 21.02 1.51 -7.49
N ASN A 177 19.88 1.54 -6.80
CA ASN A 177 19.64 2.46 -5.70
C ASN A 177 20.35 1.98 -4.41
N LEU A 178 20.05 2.62 -3.28
CA LEU A 178 20.65 2.29 -1.97
C LEU A 178 20.43 0.84 -1.53
N PHE A 179 19.47 0.15 -2.11
CA PHE A 179 19.17 -1.24 -1.81
C PHE A 179 19.67 -2.22 -2.87
N GLY A 180 20.35 -1.72 -3.92
CA GLY A 180 20.86 -2.58 -4.99
C GLY A 180 19.82 -2.93 -6.06
N LEU A 181 18.66 -2.27 -6.05
CA LEU A 181 17.57 -2.47 -7.02
C LEU A 181 17.43 -1.26 -7.96
N PRO A 182 16.84 -1.43 -9.15
CA PRO A 182 16.37 -0.31 -9.95
C PRO A 182 15.38 0.56 -9.18
N ASP A 183 15.44 1.87 -9.40
CA ASP A 183 14.40 2.78 -8.92
C ASP A 183 13.06 2.50 -9.59
N LEU A 184 11.96 2.73 -8.86
CA LEU A 184 10.60 2.48 -9.30
C LEU A 184 9.97 3.80 -9.79
N LEU A 185 9.48 3.83 -11.03
CA LEU A 185 8.64 4.92 -11.53
C LEU A 185 7.17 4.55 -11.30
N PRO A 186 6.39 5.31 -10.52
CA PRO A 186 5.00 5.00 -10.26
C PRO A 186 4.14 5.27 -11.52
N LEU A 187 3.25 4.34 -11.85
CA LEU A 187 2.45 4.39 -13.08
C LEU A 187 0.96 4.49 -12.79
N ARG A 188 0.49 3.66 -11.86
CA ARG A 188 -0.93 3.40 -11.68
C ARG A 188 -1.25 2.99 -10.25
N ILE A 189 -2.41 3.41 -9.77
CA ILE A 189 -3.10 2.83 -8.62
C ILE A 189 -4.35 2.13 -9.14
N THR A 190 -4.59 0.90 -8.69
CA THR A 190 -5.75 0.11 -9.08
C THR A 190 -6.55 -0.29 -7.85
N GLN A 191 -7.86 -0.08 -7.92
CA GLN A 191 -8.79 -0.41 -6.84
C GLN A 191 -9.92 -1.27 -7.39
N PRO A 192 -10.18 -2.45 -6.79
CA PRO A 192 -11.36 -3.22 -7.15
C PRO A 192 -12.62 -2.50 -6.64
N SER A 193 -13.69 -2.56 -7.43
CA SER A 193 -14.95 -1.87 -7.15
C SER A 193 -16.13 -2.66 -7.67
N THR A 194 -17.30 -2.49 -7.04
CA THR A 194 -18.58 -2.94 -7.59
C THR A 194 -19.13 -2.00 -8.67
N ASP A 195 -18.56 -0.80 -8.75
CA ASP A 195 -18.88 0.23 -9.73
C ASP A 195 -17.60 0.93 -10.18
N ALA A 196 -17.19 0.69 -11.43
CA ALA A 196 -15.98 1.25 -11.97
C ALA A 196 -16.00 2.80 -12.00
N ALA A 197 -17.18 3.41 -12.09
CA ALA A 197 -17.32 4.87 -12.16
C ALA A 197 -17.25 5.57 -10.79
N ALA A 198 -17.45 4.84 -9.68
CA ALA A 198 -17.67 5.46 -8.37
C ALA A 198 -16.49 6.33 -7.87
N ILE A 199 -15.25 5.88 -8.06
CA ILE A 199 -14.06 6.64 -7.67
C ILE A 199 -13.88 7.91 -8.51
N PRO A 200 -13.86 7.84 -9.86
CA PRO A 200 -13.76 9.05 -10.68
C PRO A 200 -14.91 10.04 -10.45
N GLU A 201 -16.15 9.56 -10.33
CA GLU A 201 -17.29 10.43 -10.02
C GLU A 201 -17.14 11.12 -8.66
N PHE A 202 -16.64 10.40 -7.65
CA PHE A 202 -16.35 10.96 -6.34
C PHE A 202 -15.28 12.06 -6.42
N LEU A 203 -14.18 11.79 -7.14
CA LEU A 203 -13.11 12.77 -7.29
C LEU A 203 -13.57 14.01 -8.07
N GLU A 204 -14.30 13.84 -9.16
CA GLU A 204 -14.87 14.96 -9.94
C GLU A 204 -15.84 15.81 -9.10
N ALA A 205 -16.62 15.18 -8.21
CA ALA A 205 -17.57 15.89 -7.34
C ALA A 205 -16.89 16.73 -6.24
N HIS A 206 -15.66 16.41 -5.86
CA HIS A 206 -15.02 16.98 -4.66
C HIS A 206 -13.65 17.63 -4.89
N SER A 207 -13.04 17.53 -6.07
CA SER A 207 -11.68 18.08 -6.30
C SER A 207 -11.60 19.23 -7.32
N ASP A 208 -12.71 19.58 -7.98
CA ASP A 208 -12.75 20.41 -9.20
C ASP A 208 -11.82 19.93 -10.33
N GLN A 209 -11.18 18.76 -10.18
CA GLN A 209 -10.33 18.19 -11.21
C GLN A 209 -11.18 17.46 -12.24
N HIS A 210 -11.05 17.91 -13.49
CA HIS A 210 -11.47 17.11 -14.63
C HIS A 210 -10.41 16.05 -14.92
N LEU A 211 -10.56 14.88 -14.30
CA LEU A 211 -9.59 13.78 -14.39
C LEU A 211 -9.54 13.09 -15.76
N GLY A 212 -10.36 13.52 -16.73
CA GLY A 212 -10.42 12.93 -18.07
C GLY A 212 -10.77 11.44 -18.03
N ALA A 213 -11.76 11.05 -17.21
CA ALA A 213 -12.09 9.66 -16.99
C ALA A 213 -12.64 8.99 -18.26
N SER A 214 -12.16 7.78 -18.55
CA SER A 214 -12.62 6.94 -19.67
C SER A 214 -13.03 5.57 -19.15
N THR A 215 -14.28 5.18 -19.42
CA THR A 215 -14.83 3.87 -19.02
C THR A 215 -14.81 2.89 -20.18
N PHE A 216 -14.35 1.69 -19.89
CA PHE A 216 -14.23 0.57 -20.82
C PHE A 216 -14.95 -0.65 -20.26
N SER A 217 -15.48 -1.48 -21.14
CA SER A 217 -16.13 -2.74 -20.77
C SER A 217 -15.73 -3.84 -21.74
N HIS A 218 -15.51 -5.03 -21.19
CA HIS A 218 -15.29 -6.25 -21.94
C HIS A 218 -16.23 -7.34 -21.42
N GLU A 219 -17.09 -7.84 -22.32
CA GLU A 219 -18.11 -8.85 -22.00
C GLU A 219 -18.02 -9.99 -23.00
N THR A 220 -17.80 -11.19 -22.49
CA THR A 220 -17.81 -12.47 -23.20
C THR A 220 -18.41 -13.54 -22.29
N ASP A 221 -18.63 -14.75 -22.81
CA ASP A 221 -19.08 -15.88 -21.99
C ASP A 221 -18.09 -16.21 -20.85
N ALA A 222 -16.80 -15.91 -21.06
CA ALA A 222 -15.71 -16.22 -20.14
C ALA A 222 -15.25 -15.02 -19.29
N GLU A 223 -15.61 -13.79 -19.64
CA GLU A 223 -15.11 -12.57 -19.01
C GLU A 223 -16.23 -11.52 -18.92
N SER A 224 -16.39 -10.91 -17.75
CA SER A 224 -17.29 -9.77 -17.55
C SER A 224 -16.54 -8.79 -16.68
N CYS A 225 -16.02 -7.75 -17.33
CA CYS A 225 -15.20 -6.75 -16.68
C CYS A 225 -15.50 -5.36 -17.20
N THR A 226 -15.67 -4.43 -16.28
CA THR A 226 -15.77 -2.99 -16.56
C THR A 226 -14.69 -2.30 -15.76
N TRP A 227 -14.00 -1.35 -16.36
CA TRP A 227 -13.02 -0.53 -15.67
C TRP A 227 -13.06 0.91 -16.15
N THR A 228 -12.73 1.83 -15.26
CA THR A 228 -12.59 3.25 -15.58
C THR A 228 -11.18 3.67 -15.28
N ARG A 229 -10.54 4.32 -16.26
CA ARG A 229 -9.22 4.92 -16.12
C ARG A 229 -9.37 6.42 -16.00
N SER A 230 -8.67 7.00 -15.04
CA SER A 230 -8.56 8.43 -14.83
C SER A 230 -7.10 8.81 -14.71
N LEU A 231 -6.74 10.00 -15.19
CA LEU A 231 -5.39 10.52 -15.02
C LEU A 231 -5.38 11.47 -13.84
N LEU A 232 -4.62 11.11 -12.83
CA LEU A 232 -4.40 11.92 -11.65
C LEU A 232 -3.08 12.67 -11.80
N ASN A 233 -3.15 14.00 -11.72
CA ASN A 233 -1.97 14.83 -11.57
C ASN A 233 -1.58 14.80 -10.09
N ILE A 234 -0.70 13.86 -9.73
CA ILE A 234 -0.18 13.75 -8.38
C ILE A 234 0.95 14.78 -8.25
N ASP A 235 0.59 15.98 -7.80
CA ASP A 235 1.51 17.07 -7.46
C ASP A 235 2.34 17.66 -8.64
N ALA A 236 2.78 18.92 -8.49
CA ALA A 236 3.62 19.63 -9.45
C ALA A 236 5.03 19.02 -9.58
N THR A 237 5.41 18.13 -8.67
CA THR A 237 6.71 17.45 -8.63
C THR A 237 6.85 16.40 -9.73
N LEU A 238 5.75 15.85 -10.23
CA LEU A 238 5.68 14.96 -11.39
C LEU A 238 5.55 15.74 -12.72
N ALA A 239 6.23 16.87 -12.89
CA ALA A 239 6.09 17.70 -14.09
C ALA A 239 6.26 16.88 -15.39
N GLY A 240 5.16 16.64 -16.09
CA GLY A 240 5.11 15.88 -17.35
C GLY A 240 4.76 14.40 -17.23
N TRP A 241 4.43 13.87 -16.04
CA TRP A 241 4.01 12.49 -15.83
C TRP A 241 2.71 12.43 -15.02
N ALA A 242 1.70 11.74 -15.55
CA ALA A 242 0.42 11.54 -14.86
C ALA A 242 0.31 10.08 -14.42
N MET A 243 -0.24 9.86 -13.23
CA MET A 243 -0.53 8.50 -12.76
C MET A 243 -1.95 8.11 -13.12
N GLU A 244 -2.13 6.86 -13.54
CA GLU A 244 -3.45 6.30 -13.76
C GLU A 244 -4.11 5.92 -12.43
N VAL A 245 -5.37 6.27 -12.24
CA VAL A 245 -6.23 5.66 -11.22
C VAL A 245 -7.23 4.78 -11.96
N VAL A 246 -7.24 3.49 -11.64
CA VAL A 246 -8.08 2.49 -12.32
C VAL A 246 -9.00 1.81 -11.32
N SER A 247 -10.29 1.97 -11.53
CA SER A 247 -11.32 1.26 -10.77
C SER A 247 -11.82 0.06 -11.59
N ILE A 248 -11.78 -1.14 -11.04
CA ILE A 248 -12.07 -2.39 -11.77
C ILE A 248 -13.24 -3.15 -11.13
N HIS A 249 -14.27 -3.43 -11.91
CA HIS A 249 -15.34 -4.35 -11.58
C HIS A 249 -15.20 -5.64 -12.38
N ASN A 250 -14.71 -6.70 -11.74
CA ASN A 250 -14.50 -8.01 -12.37
C ASN A 250 -15.46 -9.07 -11.79
N ARG A 251 -16.59 -9.29 -12.45
CA ARG A 251 -17.64 -10.21 -11.98
C ARG A 251 -17.28 -11.69 -12.10
N ARG A 252 -16.23 -12.01 -12.84
CA ARG A 252 -15.77 -13.39 -13.10
C ARG A 252 -14.57 -13.78 -12.23
N ALA A 253 -14.02 -12.85 -11.47
CA ALA A 253 -12.96 -13.16 -10.51
C ALA A 253 -13.40 -14.22 -9.50
N ALA A 254 -12.44 -15.03 -9.05
CA ALA A 254 -12.64 -16.01 -8.01
C ALA A 254 -13.03 -15.32 -6.70
N LYS A 255 -14.01 -15.90 -6.00
CA LYS A 255 -14.44 -15.45 -4.68
C LYS A 255 -13.55 -16.09 -3.62
N ARG A 256 -12.67 -15.32 -3.00
CA ARG A 256 -11.78 -15.76 -1.91
C ARG A 256 -11.88 -14.76 -0.76
N GLY A 257 -12.30 -15.22 0.43
CA GLY A 257 -12.49 -14.36 1.59
C GLY A 257 -13.67 -13.39 1.47
N TYR A 258 -13.50 -12.17 1.98
CA TYR A 258 -14.44 -11.07 1.79
C TYR A 258 -14.54 -10.72 0.31
N ASN A 259 -15.72 -10.43 -0.22
CA ASN A 259 -15.82 -9.88 -1.58
C ASN A 259 -15.80 -8.35 -1.55
N VAL A 260 -15.56 -7.72 -2.70
CA VAL A 260 -15.42 -6.26 -2.82
C VAL A 260 -16.69 -5.54 -2.38
N SER A 261 -17.86 -6.06 -2.75
CA SER A 261 -19.15 -5.48 -2.35
C SER A 261 -19.30 -5.43 -0.83
N PHE A 262 -18.97 -6.53 -0.15
CA PHE A 262 -19.06 -6.61 1.30
C PHE A 262 -18.08 -5.65 1.96
N PHE A 263 -16.82 -5.64 1.52
CA PHE A 263 -15.80 -4.72 2.05
C PHE A 263 -16.23 -3.26 1.86
N ALA A 264 -16.64 -2.87 0.64
CA ALA A 264 -17.03 -1.51 0.32
C ALA A 264 -18.21 -1.03 1.18
N SER A 265 -19.26 -1.86 1.34
CA SER A 265 -20.39 -1.54 2.21
C SER A 265 -19.98 -1.45 3.67
N TYR A 266 -19.23 -2.43 4.17
CA TYR A 266 -18.83 -2.48 5.58
C TYR A 266 -17.92 -1.30 5.97
N VAL A 267 -16.92 -0.99 5.14
CA VAL A 267 -16.00 0.12 5.37
C VAL A 267 -16.73 1.46 5.30
N THR A 268 -17.63 1.63 4.32
CA THR A 268 -18.48 2.82 4.21
C THR A 268 -19.32 3.02 5.47
N GLU A 269 -20.04 1.99 5.91
CA GLU A 269 -20.84 2.05 7.13
C GLU A 269 -20.00 2.28 8.39
N ALA A 270 -18.76 1.79 8.41
CA ALA A 270 -17.83 2.05 9.51
C ALA A 270 -17.39 3.51 9.54
N GLN A 271 -17.05 4.07 8.38
CA GLN A 271 -16.64 5.47 8.24
C GLN A 271 -17.80 6.42 8.55
N ASP A 272 -19.01 6.16 8.06
CA ASP A 272 -20.20 6.99 8.31
C ASP A 272 -20.59 7.04 9.81
N GLU A 273 -20.28 5.98 10.57
CA GLU A 273 -20.53 5.95 12.02
C GLU A 273 -19.45 6.67 12.82
N LEU A 274 -18.21 6.64 12.35
CA LEU A 274 -17.02 7.04 13.11
C LEU A 274 -16.47 8.42 12.71
N ILE A 275 -16.83 8.90 11.52
CA ILE A 275 -16.37 10.16 10.96
C ILE A 275 -17.60 10.97 10.55
N ALA A 276 -17.69 12.21 11.02
CA ALA A 276 -18.69 13.17 10.59
C ALA A 276 -18.03 14.37 9.91
N CYS A 277 -18.77 15.46 9.70
CA CYS A 277 -18.22 16.70 9.19
C CYS A 277 -17.13 17.22 10.14
N ASN A 278 -15.88 17.16 9.69
CA ASN A 278 -14.68 17.57 10.41
C ASN A 278 -14.52 17.02 11.83
N THR A 279 -14.95 15.79 12.09
CA THR A 279 -14.87 15.19 13.42
C THR A 279 -14.73 13.68 13.35
N GLY A 280 -14.02 13.14 14.33
CA GLY A 280 -13.75 11.70 14.41
C GLY A 280 -12.67 11.26 13.44
N TYR A 281 -12.32 9.98 13.52
CA TYR A 281 -11.35 9.33 12.66
C TYR A 281 -11.66 7.84 12.64
N ALA A 282 -11.57 7.22 11.47
CA ALA A 282 -11.78 5.78 11.32
C ALA A 282 -10.55 5.15 10.71
N ARG A 283 -10.13 4.04 11.32
CA ARG A 283 -8.96 3.28 10.88
C ARG A 283 -9.01 2.84 9.41
N TYR A 284 -10.21 2.72 8.85
CA TYR A 284 -10.41 2.34 7.46
C TYR A 284 -10.08 3.45 6.45
N VAL A 285 -10.05 4.73 6.86
CA VAL A 285 -9.67 5.84 5.98
C VAL A 285 -8.20 5.78 5.59
N ASP A 286 -7.40 5.01 6.32
CA ASP A 286 -5.98 4.80 6.03
C ASP A 286 -5.75 4.02 4.73
N ASN A 287 -6.75 3.28 4.24
CA ASN A 287 -6.75 2.73 2.88
C ASN A 287 -7.29 3.79 1.91
N HIS A 288 -6.43 4.70 1.47
CA HIS A 288 -6.79 5.85 0.64
C HIS A 288 -5.81 6.10 -0.51
N ILE A 289 -6.19 7.04 -1.37
CA ILE A 289 -5.30 7.70 -2.33
C ILE A 289 -5.16 9.17 -1.97
N GLY A 290 -3.95 9.71 -2.13
CA GLY A 290 -3.67 11.14 -2.01
C GLY A 290 -3.92 11.87 -3.32
N VAL A 291 -4.64 12.99 -3.26
CA VAL A 291 -5.03 13.85 -4.39
C VAL A 291 -4.68 15.28 -4.05
N SER A 292 -3.72 15.87 -4.75
CA SER A 292 -3.44 17.30 -4.63
C SER A 292 -4.54 18.08 -5.32
N LEU A 293 -5.18 19.05 -4.64
CA LEU A 293 -6.22 19.91 -5.23
C LEU A 293 -5.64 20.95 -6.21
N GLY A 294 -4.33 21.17 -6.23
CA GLY A 294 -3.64 22.06 -7.16
C GLY A 294 -2.96 23.27 -6.50
N GLY A 295 -2.60 24.25 -7.34
CA GLY A 295 -1.90 25.49 -6.95
C GLY A 295 -2.83 26.61 -6.43
N PRO A 296 -2.35 27.86 -6.30
CA PRO A 296 -3.11 28.95 -5.65
C PRO A 296 -4.47 29.30 -6.28
N ASP A 297 -4.68 28.93 -7.54
CA ASP A 297 -5.92 29.19 -8.29
C ASP A 297 -6.87 27.97 -8.32
N SER A 298 -6.57 26.89 -7.58
CA SER A 298 -7.41 25.70 -7.49
C SER A 298 -8.38 25.72 -6.31
N LEU A 299 -9.24 24.70 -6.23
CA LEU A 299 -10.13 24.48 -5.09
C LEU A 299 -9.33 24.44 -3.78
N SER A 300 -9.73 25.25 -2.80
CA SER A 300 -9.14 25.23 -1.45
C SER A 300 -9.63 24.03 -0.64
N LEU A 301 -8.89 23.67 0.41
CA LEU A 301 -9.34 22.65 1.36
C LEU A 301 -10.63 23.06 2.07
N ASP A 302 -10.87 24.35 2.29
CA ASP A 302 -12.12 24.89 2.83
C ASP A 302 -13.32 24.64 1.91
N ALA A 303 -13.18 24.95 0.62
CA ALA A 303 -14.24 24.71 -0.36
C ALA A 303 -14.48 23.20 -0.60
N ASN A 304 -13.42 22.40 -0.60
CA ASN A 304 -13.50 20.94 -0.59
C ASN A 304 -14.25 20.42 0.65
N ALA A 305 -13.89 20.88 1.85
CA ALA A 305 -14.53 20.51 3.11
C ALA A 305 -16.02 20.89 3.14
N GLU A 306 -16.37 22.09 2.65
CA GLU A 306 -17.77 22.50 2.54
C GLU A 306 -18.54 21.58 1.58
N SER A 307 -17.95 21.21 0.44
CA SER A 307 -18.52 20.24 -0.49
C SER A 307 -18.74 18.87 0.18
N LEU A 308 -17.75 18.36 0.91
CA LEU A 308 -17.85 17.09 1.63
C LEU A 308 -18.99 17.12 2.67
N CYS A 309 -19.03 18.13 3.54
CA CYS A 309 -20.09 18.25 4.56
C CYS A 309 -21.49 18.39 3.94
N ARG A 310 -21.62 19.19 2.87
CA ARG A 310 -22.92 19.41 2.20
C ARG A 310 -23.47 18.13 1.56
N ASN A 311 -22.59 17.23 1.16
CA ASN A 311 -22.93 15.95 0.55
C ASN A 311 -22.90 14.77 1.55
N ASP A 312 -22.88 15.06 2.86
CA ASP A 312 -22.86 14.05 3.92
C ASP A 312 -21.67 13.07 3.82
N VAL A 313 -20.52 13.60 3.41
CA VAL A 313 -19.26 12.84 3.36
C VAL A 313 -18.42 13.20 4.58
N GLY A 314 -18.33 12.26 5.52
CA GLY A 314 -17.47 12.40 6.70
C GLY A 314 -16.00 12.57 6.31
N PHE A 315 -15.31 13.48 7.00
CA PHE A 315 -13.88 13.68 6.86
C PHE A 315 -13.22 14.17 8.14
N HIS A 316 -11.91 14.04 8.20
CA HIS A 316 -11.05 14.62 9.22
C HIS A 316 -10.01 15.52 8.57
N ASN A 317 -9.83 16.74 9.05
CA ASN A 317 -8.79 17.63 8.56
C ASN A 317 -7.51 17.50 9.39
N GLY A 318 -6.36 17.74 8.77
CA GLY A 318 -5.08 17.88 9.47
C GLY A 318 -4.22 18.93 8.80
N ASN A 319 -3.45 19.71 9.56
CA ASN A 319 -2.47 20.62 9.01
C ASN A 319 -1.04 20.07 9.08
N ASP A 320 -0.26 20.35 8.04
CA ASP A 320 1.20 20.10 8.02
C ASP A 320 1.98 21.39 8.25
N SER A 321 1.40 22.53 7.87
CA SER A 321 1.94 23.87 8.11
C SER A 321 0.80 24.85 8.38
N TYR A 322 1.07 26.17 8.41
CA TYR A 322 0.00 27.14 8.66
C TYR A 322 -1.10 26.98 7.62
N ASP A 323 -0.80 27.19 6.33
CA ASP A 323 -1.77 27.25 5.22
C ASP A 323 -1.84 25.99 4.35
N TRP A 324 -1.18 24.89 4.74
CA TRP A 324 -1.19 23.63 3.99
C TRP A 324 -1.54 22.43 4.87
N GLY A 325 -2.29 21.49 4.33
CA GLY A 325 -2.64 20.24 5.00
C GLY A 325 -3.46 19.32 4.12
N SER A 326 -4.35 18.56 4.75
CA SER A 326 -5.22 17.62 4.06
C SER A 326 -6.57 17.34 4.73
N ASN A 327 -7.55 16.96 3.90
CA ASN A 327 -8.84 16.42 4.31
C ASN A 327 -8.90 14.93 3.97
N TRP A 328 -8.98 14.09 5.00
CA TRP A 328 -9.06 12.63 4.93
C TRP A 328 -10.52 12.20 4.98
N CYS A 329 -11.07 11.70 3.88
CA CYS A 329 -12.50 11.43 3.76
C CYS A 329 -12.82 9.99 3.34
N ARG A 330 -14.09 9.62 3.55
CA ARG A 330 -14.65 8.29 3.27
C ARG A 330 -14.37 7.77 1.86
N GLY A 331 -14.30 8.64 0.86
CA GLY A 331 -14.09 8.26 -0.53
C GLY A 331 -15.22 7.40 -1.11
N ALA A 332 -14.85 6.43 -1.95
CA ALA A 332 -15.77 5.56 -2.67
C ALA A 332 -15.28 4.11 -2.75
N SER A 333 -16.20 3.15 -2.80
CA SER A 333 -15.89 1.71 -2.92
C SER A 333 -14.91 1.16 -1.86
N GLY A 334 -14.97 1.71 -0.64
CA GLY A 334 -14.09 1.32 0.48
C GLY A 334 -12.64 1.84 0.35
N LEU A 335 -12.37 2.70 -0.63
CA LEU A 335 -11.14 3.47 -0.75
C LEU A 335 -11.39 4.89 -0.28
N GLY A 336 -10.70 5.30 0.78
CA GLY A 336 -10.68 6.69 1.25
C GLY A 336 -9.99 7.62 0.24
N VAL A 337 -10.16 8.92 0.43
CA VAL A 337 -9.41 9.93 -0.33
C VAL A 337 -8.83 10.94 0.63
N GLU A 338 -7.55 11.23 0.47
CA GLU A 338 -6.89 12.36 1.11
C GLU A 338 -6.78 13.48 0.07
N PHE A 339 -7.51 14.58 0.28
CA PHE A 339 -7.31 15.79 -0.51
C PHE A 339 -6.24 16.66 0.14
N GLN A 340 -5.15 16.96 -0.56
CA GLN A 340 -4.06 17.80 -0.08
C GLN A 340 -4.13 19.18 -0.77
N GLY A 341 -3.88 20.26 -0.04
CA GLY A 341 -4.00 21.60 -0.63
C GLY A 341 -3.80 22.73 0.36
N ASN A 342 -4.16 23.94 -0.09
CA ASN A 342 -4.10 25.13 0.75
C ASN A 342 -5.42 25.38 1.48
N PHE A 343 -5.32 25.86 2.72
CA PHE A 343 -6.44 26.45 3.45
C PHE A 343 -6.60 27.93 3.07
N ASP A 344 -7.84 28.38 2.91
CA ASP A 344 -8.19 29.81 2.78
C ASP A 344 -8.91 30.37 4.01
N TRP A 345 -9.25 29.49 4.98
CA TRP A 345 -9.87 29.81 6.27
C TRP A 345 -11.27 30.42 6.16
N THR A 346 -11.95 30.20 5.04
CA THR A 346 -13.35 30.63 4.87
C THR A 346 -14.35 29.66 5.49
N PHE A 347 -13.96 28.40 5.64
CA PHE A 347 -14.74 27.34 6.27
C PHE A 347 -14.16 26.94 7.62
N PHE A 348 -12.84 26.78 7.70
CA PHE A 348 -12.13 26.42 8.93
C PHE A 348 -11.70 27.65 9.72
N HIS A 349 -11.63 27.46 11.05
CA HIS A 349 -10.95 28.38 11.95
C HIS A 349 -9.51 27.88 12.16
N PRO A 350 -8.45 28.65 11.82
CA PRO A 350 -7.07 28.17 11.86
C PRO A 350 -6.65 27.68 13.25
N GLU A 351 -7.22 28.25 14.31
CA GLU A 351 -6.98 27.84 15.70
C GLU A 351 -7.63 26.52 16.11
N LEU A 352 -8.51 25.95 15.27
CA LEU A 352 -9.20 24.67 15.51
C LEU A 352 -8.72 23.56 14.58
N VAL A 353 -7.75 23.85 13.72
CA VAL A 353 -7.13 22.85 12.83
C VAL A 353 -5.82 22.39 13.47
N ASP A 354 -5.83 21.18 14.00
CA ASP A 354 -4.66 20.55 14.59
C ASP A 354 -3.96 19.63 13.58
N PRO A 355 -2.67 19.32 13.80
CA PRO A 355 -2.03 18.20 13.13
C PRO A 355 -2.75 16.90 13.50
N LEU A 356 -2.82 15.98 12.56
CA LEU A 356 -3.42 14.66 12.78
C LEU A 356 -2.68 13.91 13.91
N ASP A 357 -3.36 13.69 15.03
CA ASP A 357 -2.89 12.88 16.15
C ASP A 357 -3.37 11.44 15.98
N TYR A 358 -2.51 10.64 15.36
CA TYR A 358 -2.65 9.21 15.17
C TYR A 358 -2.84 8.37 16.44
N CYS A 359 -2.53 8.95 17.59
CA CYS A 359 -2.60 8.33 18.90
C CYS A 359 -3.74 8.87 19.76
N ALA A 360 -4.47 9.87 19.25
CA ALA A 360 -5.79 10.21 19.73
C ALA A 360 -6.82 9.28 19.08
N LYS A 361 -7.82 8.87 19.87
CA LYS A 361 -8.91 8.02 19.37
C LYS A 361 -9.68 8.70 18.22
N LEU A 362 -9.77 10.02 18.22
CA LEU A 362 -10.54 10.79 17.24
C LEU A 362 -9.67 11.51 16.22
N GLY A 363 -8.35 11.28 16.21
CA GLY A 363 -7.42 11.97 15.32
C GLY A 363 -7.05 13.40 15.74
N SER A 364 -7.73 14.01 16.72
CA SER A 364 -7.45 15.38 17.17
C SER A 364 -6.70 15.43 18.50
N GLY A 365 -5.75 16.37 18.61
CA GLY A 365 -4.90 16.57 19.80
C GLY A 365 -5.64 17.15 21.03
N ASP A 366 -6.86 17.66 20.83
CA ASP A 366 -7.61 18.42 21.83
C ASP A 366 -8.31 17.57 22.92
N SER A 367 -8.33 16.24 22.77
CA SER A 367 -8.92 15.38 23.79
C SER A 367 -7.87 14.88 24.80
N MET A 368 -7.96 15.36 26.04
CA MET A 368 -7.35 14.72 27.22
C MET A 368 -7.91 13.30 27.50
N ASP A 369 -8.55 12.65 26.53
CA ASP A 369 -8.97 11.25 26.58
C ASP A 369 -7.74 10.33 26.42
N PHE A 370 -6.83 10.45 27.38
CA PHE A 370 -5.75 9.49 27.61
C PHE A 370 -6.37 8.14 27.98
N CYS A 371 -6.55 7.30 26.96
CA CYS A 371 -6.50 5.84 27.02
C CYS A 371 -7.10 5.17 28.29
N PRO A 372 -8.43 5.06 28.44
CA PRO A 372 -9.02 4.23 29.49
C PRO A 372 -9.12 2.76 29.03
N TYR A 373 -7.99 2.13 28.68
CA TYR A 373 -7.99 0.68 28.45
C TYR A 373 -7.91 -0.08 29.78
N ASN A 374 -9.05 -0.64 30.18
CA ASN A 374 -9.12 -1.68 31.20
C ASN A 374 -8.68 -3.01 30.56
N MET A 375 -7.41 -3.40 30.74
CA MET A 375 -6.83 -4.57 30.09
C MET A 375 -7.29 -5.88 30.77
N THR A 376 -8.05 -6.70 30.05
CA THR A 376 -7.95 -8.16 30.22
C THR A 376 -6.82 -8.63 29.31
N ALA A 377 -5.87 -9.37 29.87
CA ALA A 377 -4.57 -9.68 29.28
C ALA A 377 -4.63 -10.20 27.83
N ILE A 378 -4.28 -9.34 26.87
CA ILE A 378 -3.78 -9.75 25.56
C ILE A 378 -2.32 -10.15 25.78
N LYS A 379 -2.00 -11.43 25.50
CA LYS A 379 -0.63 -11.92 25.49
C LYS A 379 0.17 -11.08 24.49
N ALA A 380 1.17 -10.36 24.98
CA ALA A 380 2.12 -9.65 24.15
C ALA A 380 2.90 -10.65 23.29
N SER A 381 2.79 -10.53 21.97
CA SER A 381 3.90 -10.88 21.08
C SER A 381 5.04 -9.90 21.36
N SER A 382 6.28 -10.41 21.38
CA SER A 382 7.46 -9.60 21.62
C SER A 382 7.75 -8.66 20.44
N PRO A 383 8.33 -7.46 20.65
CA PRO A 383 8.73 -6.53 19.58
C PRO A 383 9.70 -7.12 18.53
N GLU A 384 10.29 -8.28 18.79
CA GLU A 384 11.23 -8.97 17.89
C GLU A 384 10.56 -9.61 16.66
N THR A 385 9.26 -9.93 16.67
CA THR A 385 8.62 -10.62 15.53
C THR A 385 8.24 -9.68 14.38
N TRP A 386 8.07 -8.38 14.62
CA TRP A 386 7.58 -7.46 13.57
C TRP A 386 8.65 -7.12 12.53
N TRP A 387 9.93 -7.01 12.92
CA TRP A 387 11.03 -6.91 11.96
C TRP A 387 11.19 -8.20 11.14
N GLU A 388 10.88 -9.36 11.73
CA GLU A 388 10.82 -10.66 11.04
C GLU A 388 9.58 -10.82 10.13
N GLU A 389 8.58 -9.95 10.22
CA GLU A 389 7.39 -9.93 9.34
C GLU A 389 7.48 -8.81 8.28
N ASN A 390 8.19 -7.70 8.57
CA ASN A 390 8.29 -6.53 7.70
C ASN A 390 9.60 -6.43 6.90
N TRP A 391 10.58 -7.31 7.14
CA TRP A 391 11.67 -7.48 6.17
C TRP A 391 11.14 -7.85 4.79
N MET A 392 9.94 -8.45 4.69
CA MET A 392 9.31 -8.74 3.42
C MET A 392 8.80 -7.49 2.71
N LEU A 393 8.33 -6.44 3.39
CA LEU A 393 8.04 -5.16 2.72
C LEU A 393 9.33 -4.54 2.17
N VAL A 394 10.40 -4.60 2.98
CA VAL A 394 11.75 -4.24 2.53
C VAL A 394 12.20 -5.19 1.41
N ALA A 395 11.89 -6.48 1.37
CA ALA A 395 12.31 -7.40 0.31
C ALA A 395 11.43 -7.34 -0.95
N VAL A 396 10.18 -6.92 -0.79
CA VAL A 396 9.20 -6.67 -1.85
C VAL A 396 9.55 -5.36 -2.57
N LEU A 397 10.02 -4.35 -1.84
CA LEU A 397 10.36 -3.03 -2.41
C LEU A 397 11.87 -2.71 -2.53
N ALA A 398 12.76 -3.36 -1.76
CA ALA A 398 14.14 -2.88 -1.50
C ALA A 398 15.28 -3.95 -1.46
N ALA A 399 15.25 -4.93 -0.57
CA ALA A 399 16.35 -5.66 0.09
C ALA A 399 17.83 -5.47 -0.35
N VAL A 400 18.81 -5.22 0.55
CA VAL A 400 18.91 -5.38 2.04
C VAL A 400 20.24 -4.75 2.57
N ALA A 401 20.34 -4.43 3.87
CA ALA A 401 21.60 -4.57 4.64
C ALA A 401 21.42 -5.00 6.14
N VAL A 402 21.79 -6.26 6.43
CA VAL A 402 22.49 -6.85 7.60
C VAL A 402 22.22 -6.37 9.04
N PHE A 403 21.66 -7.25 9.89
CA PHE A 403 22.29 -7.63 11.17
C PHE A 403 21.94 -9.07 11.57
N CYS A 404 22.98 -9.88 11.68
CA CYS A 404 22.99 -11.13 12.42
C CYS A 404 23.38 -10.75 13.86
N CYS A 405 22.51 -10.99 14.84
CA CYS A 405 22.92 -10.96 16.24
C CYS A 405 22.17 -12.02 17.07
N CYS A 406 22.90 -13.11 17.30
CA CYS A 406 22.98 -13.87 18.55
C CYS A 406 21.70 -14.48 19.13
N ALA A 407 21.48 -15.73 18.72
CA ALA A 407 21.39 -16.79 19.72
C ALA A 407 22.61 -16.70 20.66
N ALA A 408 22.40 -16.23 21.88
CA ALA A 408 23.35 -16.40 22.98
C ALA A 408 22.58 -16.78 24.24
N GLY A 409 22.66 -18.06 24.57
CA GLY A 409 22.01 -18.61 25.74
C GLY A 409 22.53 -19.96 26.21
N VAL A 410 23.83 -20.29 26.02
CA VAL A 410 24.55 -21.16 26.96
C VAL A 410 26.01 -20.70 27.08
N LEU A 411 26.34 -20.25 28.30
CA LEU A 411 27.69 -19.97 28.79
C LEU A 411 28.61 -21.21 28.68
N ALA A 412 29.89 -21.01 28.38
CA ALA A 412 31.00 -21.29 29.31
C ALA A 412 32.39 -21.38 28.65
N TYR A 413 33.27 -20.52 29.15
CA TYR A 413 34.70 -20.72 29.45
C TYR A 413 35.81 -20.55 28.39
N CYS A 414 36.71 -19.66 28.80
CA CYS A 414 38.02 -19.26 28.31
C CYS A 414 39.04 -20.38 28.03
N CYS A 415 40.07 -19.96 27.27
CA CYS A 415 41.47 -20.43 27.20
C CYS A 415 41.86 -21.38 26.06
N GLY A 416 42.66 -20.85 25.13
CA GLY A 416 44.03 -21.35 24.97
C GLY A 416 44.35 -22.11 23.69
N TRP A 417 45.30 -21.57 22.93
CA TRP A 417 46.19 -22.32 22.04
C TRP A 417 46.77 -23.57 22.74
N CYS A 418 46.64 -24.76 22.12
CA CYS A 418 47.72 -25.73 21.93
C CYS A 418 47.28 -26.91 21.07
N ALA A 419 48.20 -27.40 20.26
CA ALA A 419 48.15 -28.66 19.55
C ALA A 419 48.22 -29.86 20.53
N CYS A 420 47.62 -30.99 20.16
CA CYS A 420 48.12 -32.38 20.26
C CYS A 420 46.99 -33.41 20.40
N CYS A 421 47.15 -34.55 19.69
CA CYS A 421 46.41 -35.83 19.78
C CYS A 421 44.97 -35.78 19.23
N GLY A 422 44.51 -36.62 18.28
CA GLY A 422 44.88 -37.99 17.91
C GLY A 422 43.69 -38.90 18.20
N GLY A 423 43.20 -39.65 17.18
CA GLY A 423 42.36 -40.84 17.39
C GLY A 423 40.96 -40.83 16.77
N ASP A 424 40.86 -41.46 15.60
CA ASP A 424 39.96 -42.56 15.22
C ASP A 424 38.43 -42.52 15.46
N ALA A 425 37.74 -42.56 14.31
CA ALA A 425 36.88 -43.66 13.82
C ALA A 425 35.38 -43.77 14.19
N ALA A 426 34.66 -44.19 13.13
CA ALA A 426 33.37 -44.89 13.03
C ALA A 426 32.09 -44.04 13.26
N ALA A 427 31.23 -43.80 12.27
CA ALA A 427 30.42 -44.69 11.40
C ALA A 427 28.97 -44.88 11.90
N ALA A 428 28.08 -45.15 10.93
CA ALA A 428 26.62 -45.33 10.98
C ALA A 428 25.82 -44.02 11.18
N GLY A 429 24.96 -43.54 10.28
CA GLY A 429 24.18 -44.22 9.25
C GLY A 429 22.81 -44.59 9.80
N TYR A 430 21.75 -43.86 9.42
CA TYR A 430 20.41 -44.40 9.21
C TYR A 430 19.58 -43.43 8.35
N ALA A 431 18.98 -43.99 7.32
CA ALA A 431 18.02 -43.38 6.41
C ALA A 431 16.61 -43.96 6.68
N ARG A 432 15.62 -43.31 6.02
CA ARG A 432 14.19 -43.65 5.82
C ARG A 432 13.24 -42.96 6.80
N LEU A 433 12.16 -42.32 6.38
CA LEU A 433 11.38 -42.37 5.13
C LEU A 433 11.24 -40.99 4.48
#